data_AF-A0A1R1XZ63-F1
#
_entry.id   AF-A0A1R1XZ63-F1
#
_cell.length_a   1.000
_cell.length_b   1.000
_cell.length_c   1.000
_cell.angle_alpha   90.00
_cell.angle_beta   90.00
_cell.angle_gamma   90.00
#
_symmetry.space_group_name_H-M   'P 1'
#
loop_
_entity.id
_entity.type
_entity.pdbx_description
1 polymer ?
#
loop_
_entity_poly.entity_id
_entity_poly.type
_entity_poly.pdbx_seq_one_letter_code
_entity_poly.pdbx_strand_id
1 'polypeptide(L)'
;MSPFNPTRLLLQAKNSKLNPKLAKLQKLMPIAPPPPDPDTCCGTDCEVCVYDTYQLKVSEFSTYANKLRTLLELNHSAVPKNIQKSQINQLKLDSYAIVSISEFKKLEKALS
;
A
#
# COMPACT_ATOMS: atom_id res chain seq x y z
N MET A 1 -46.06 2.48 32.16
CA MET A 1 -44.70 2.00 31.82
C MET A 1 -44.77 1.37 30.44
N SER A 2 -44.30 2.06 29.40
CA SER A 2 -44.27 1.53 28.04
C SER A 2 -42.98 0.75 27.81
N PRO A 3 -43.01 -0.41 27.13
CA PRO A 3 -41.79 -1.13 26.79
C PRO A 3 -41.12 -0.46 25.58
N PHE A 4 -39.85 -0.10 25.73
CA PHE A 4 -38.99 0.35 24.64
C PHE A 4 -38.74 -0.83 23.70
N ASN A 5 -39.13 -0.67 22.44
CA ASN A 5 -38.96 -1.66 21.38
C ASN A 5 -37.55 -1.50 20.77
N PRO A 6 -36.61 -2.45 20.95
CA PRO A 6 -35.18 -2.27 20.59
C PRO A 6 -34.90 -2.33 19.08
N THR A 7 -35.91 -2.54 18.25
CA THR A 7 -35.75 -2.86 16.82
C THR A 7 -35.36 -1.65 15.94
N ARG A 8 -35.24 -0.43 16.49
CA ARG A 8 -35.00 0.79 15.69
C ARG A 8 -33.53 1.18 15.49
N LEU A 9 -32.58 0.44 16.09
CA LEU A 9 -31.15 0.80 16.11
C LEU A 9 -30.26 0.11 15.05
N LEU A 10 -30.80 -0.79 14.21
CA LEU A 10 -29.99 -1.59 13.27
C LEU A 10 -30.06 -1.15 11.79
N LEU A 11 -30.56 0.04 11.47
CA LEU A 11 -30.73 0.48 10.07
C LEU A 11 -29.91 1.71 9.64
N GLN A 12 -29.05 2.27 10.49
CA GLN A 12 -28.28 3.48 10.13
C GLN A 12 -26.87 3.25 9.55
N ALA A 13 -26.50 2.02 9.16
CA ALA A 13 -25.16 1.72 8.64
C ALA A 13 -25.11 1.38 7.14
N LYS A 14 -26.14 1.73 6.37
CA LYS A 14 -26.18 1.46 4.92
C LYS A 14 -26.65 2.71 4.17
N ASN A 15 -25.80 3.72 4.05
CA ASN A 15 -25.77 4.69 2.92
C ASN A 15 -24.83 5.88 3.20
N SER A 16 -23.59 5.61 3.59
CA SER A 16 -22.53 6.60 3.35
C SER A 16 -22.18 6.52 1.87
N LYS A 17 -23.01 7.14 1.02
CA LYS A 17 -22.76 7.25 -0.42
C LYS A 17 -21.40 7.95 -0.55
N LEU A 18 -20.36 7.18 -0.86
CA LEU A 18 -18.99 7.68 -0.92
C LEU A 18 -18.99 8.94 -1.80
N ASN A 19 -18.43 10.04 -1.31
CA ASN A 19 -18.40 11.29 -2.06
C ASN A 19 -17.84 10.97 -3.47
N PRO A 20 -18.50 11.37 -4.57
CA PRO A 20 -18.12 10.96 -5.92
C PRO A 20 -16.67 11.32 -6.27
N LYS A 21 -16.10 12.36 -5.62
CA LYS A 21 -14.68 12.70 -5.72
C LYS A 21 -13.77 11.64 -5.09
N LEU A 22 -14.11 11.12 -3.90
CA LEU A 22 -13.38 10.04 -3.24
C LEU A 22 -13.43 8.74 -4.05
N ALA A 23 -14.57 8.42 -4.67
CA ALA A 23 -14.71 7.23 -5.50
C ALA A 23 -13.81 7.32 -6.75
N LYS A 24 -13.72 8.53 -7.33
CA LYS A 24 -12.81 8.81 -8.45
C LYS A 24 -11.34 8.70 -8.02
N LEU A 25 -10.97 9.25 -6.85
CA LEU A 25 -9.61 9.13 -6.32
C LEU A 25 -9.21 7.69 -6.08
N GLN A 26 -10.10 6.87 -5.50
CA GLN A 26 -9.82 5.46 -5.28
C GLN A 26 -9.57 4.69 -6.60
N LYS A 27 -10.25 5.06 -7.69
CA LYS A 27 -10.01 4.48 -9.03
C LYS A 27 -8.70 4.94 -9.67
N LEU A 28 -8.19 6.10 -9.29
CA LEU A 28 -6.91 6.66 -9.75
C LEU A 28 -5.72 6.22 -8.89
N MET A 29 -5.98 5.38 -7.88
CA MET A 29 -4.94 4.89 -6.99
C MET A 29 -3.94 4.04 -7.76
N PRO A 30 -2.62 4.31 -7.63
CA PRO A 30 -1.61 3.45 -8.24
C PRO A 30 -1.73 2.04 -7.68
N ILE A 31 -1.46 1.06 -8.55
CA ILE A 31 -1.42 -0.35 -8.17
C ILE A 31 -0.17 -0.55 -7.31
N ALA A 32 -0.29 -1.37 -6.25
CA ALA A 32 0.87 -1.72 -5.44
C ALA A 32 1.93 -2.37 -6.35
N PRO A 33 3.18 -1.87 -6.36
CA PRO A 33 4.21 -2.41 -7.23
C PRO A 33 4.49 -3.87 -6.84
N PRO A 34 4.59 -4.78 -7.81
CA PRO A 34 5.01 -6.15 -7.53
C PRO A 34 6.49 -6.17 -7.16
N PRO A 35 6.92 -7.10 -6.28
CA PRO A 35 8.33 -7.30 -6.03
C PRO A 35 9.04 -7.68 -7.33
N PRO A 36 10.28 -7.20 -7.55
CA PRO A 36 11.06 -7.58 -8.71
C PRO A 36 11.48 -9.05 -8.63
N ASP A 37 11.74 -9.65 -9.79
CA ASP A 37 12.26 -11.01 -9.87
C ASP A 37 13.70 -11.03 -9.29
N PRO A 38 14.07 -12.02 -8.47
CA PRO A 38 15.41 -12.13 -7.90
C PRO A 38 16.54 -12.14 -8.94
N ASP A 39 16.27 -12.60 -10.16
CA ASP A 39 17.22 -12.67 -11.27
C ASP A 39 17.27 -11.36 -12.08
N THR A 40 16.43 -10.38 -11.73
CA THR A 40 16.43 -9.07 -12.41
C THR A 40 17.70 -8.29 -12.07
N CYS A 41 18.27 -7.66 -13.09
CA CYS A 41 19.61 -7.11 -12.99
C CYS A 41 19.82 -6.08 -11.87
N CYS A 42 20.92 -6.28 -11.13
CA CYS A 42 21.52 -5.29 -10.26
C CYS A 42 23.03 -5.63 -10.15
N GLY A 43 23.89 -5.01 -10.97
CA GLY A 43 25.31 -5.36 -11.12
C GLY A 43 26.04 -4.51 -12.18
N THR A 44 27.30 -4.86 -12.50
CA THR A 44 28.08 -4.23 -13.58
C THR A 44 27.37 -4.44 -14.92
N ASP A 45 27.27 -3.39 -15.73
CA ASP A 45 26.54 -3.29 -17.02
C ASP A 45 25.02 -3.01 -16.95
N CYS A 46 24.45 -2.75 -15.77
CA CYS A 46 23.07 -2.24 -15.65
C CYS A 46 23.02 -0.79 -15.20
N GLU A 47 22.36 0.06 -16.00
CA GLU A 47 22.29 1.51 -15.82
C GLU A 47 21.45 1.92 -14.59
N VAL A 48 20.45 1.11 -14.22
CA VAL A 48 19.59 1.32 -13.04
C VAL A 48 19.33 -0.01 -12.34
N CYS A 49 19.53 -0.08 -11.02
CA CYS A 49 19.16 -1.24 -10.24
C CYS A 49 17.63 -1.34 -10.11
N VAL A 50 17.08 -2.51 -10.46
CA VAL A 50 15.63 -2.71 -10.40
C VAL A 50 15.09 -2.60 -8.97
N TYR A 51 15.89 -2.93 -7.96
CA TYR A 51 15.52 -2.79 -6.56
C TYR A 51 15.39 -1.33 -6.12
N ASP A 52 16.23 -0.41 -6.62
CA ASP A 52 16.11 1.03 -6.35
C ASP A 52 14.83 1.59 -6.98
N THR A 53 14.56 1.19 -8.22
CA THR A 53 13.31 1.55 -8.92
C THR A 53 12.08 1.01 -8.18
N TYR A 54 12.18 -0.21 -7.65
CA TYR A 54 11.12 -0.81 -6.85
C TYR A 54 10.86 -0.04 -5.56
N GLN A 55 11.91 0.32 -4.81
CA GLN A 55 11.76 1.13 -3.59
C GLN A 55 11.13 2.50 -3.88
N LEU A 56 11.51 3.16 -4.97
CA LEU A 56 10.88 4.42 -5.40
C LEU A 56 9.38 4.23 -5.65
N LYS A 57 8.99 3.20 -6.41
CA LYS A 57 7.58 2.87 -6.67
C LYS A 57 6.81 2.55 -5.38
N VAL A 58 7.42 1.82 -4.45
CA VAL A 58 6.82 1.51 -3.14
C VAL A 58 6.62 2.80 -2.33
N SER A 59 7.60 3.70 -2.35
CA SER A 59 7.52 5.01 -1.68
C SER A 59 6.37 5.86 -2.24
N GLU A 60 6.25 5.97 -3.56
CA GLU A 60 5.17 6.69 -4.24
C GLU A 60 3.79 6.10 -3.92
N PHE A 61 3.64 4.78 -4.08
CA PHE A 61 2.42 4.06 -3.74
C PHE A 61 2.04 4.31 -2.28
N SER A 62 2.99 4.16 -1.36
CA SER A 62 2.73 4.32 0.07
C SER A 62 2.30 5.75 0.44
N THR A 63 2.86 6.76 -0.24
CA THR A 63 2.51 8.16 -0.04
C THR A 63 1.08 8.43 -0.47
N TYR A 64 0.71 7.95 -1.66
CA TYR A 64 -0.65 8.09 -2.18
C TYR A 64 -1.65 7.31 -1.32
N ALA A 65 -1.35 6.05 -1.03
CA ALA A 65 -2.19 5.15 -0.24
C ALA A 65 -2.47 5.73 1.16
N ASN A 66 -1.46 6.32 1.81
CA ASN A 66 -1.66 6.99 3.10
C ASN A 66 -2.56 8.22 3.00
N LYS A 67 -2.40 9.05 1.96
CA LYS A 67 -3.27 10.22 1.75
C LYS A 67 -4.72 9.77 1.52
N LEU A 68 -4.94 8.79 0.65
CA LEU A 68 -6.28 8.25 0.37
C LEU A 68 -6.90 7.59 1.60
N ARG A 69 -6.12 6.80 2.36
CA ARG A 69 -6.55 6.19 3.62
C ARG A 69 -7.03 7.24 4.61
N THR A 70 -6.23 8.28 4.86
CA THR A 70 -6.60 9.39 5.75
C THR A 70 -7.89 10.07 5.28
N LEU A 71 -8.03 10.33 3.98
CA LEU A 71 -9.26 10.93 3.44
C LEU A 71 -10.48 10.02 3.65
N LEU A 72 -10.36 8.71 3.45
CA LEU A 72 -11.44 7.76 3.68
C LEU A 72 -11.82 7.69 5.17
N GLU A 73 -10.84 7.63 6.06
CA GLU A 73 -11.06 7.62 7.52
C GLU A 73 -11.76 8.90 7.99
N LEU A 74 -11.31 10.07 7.54
CA LEU A 74 -11.93 11.37 7.84
C LEU A 74 -13.37 11.48 7.33
N ASN A 75 -13.71 10.74 6.26
CA ASN A 75 -15.06 10.68 5.70
C ASN A 75 -15.86 9.46 6.21
N HIS A 76 -15.40 8.81 7.28
CA HIS A 76 -16.02 7.60 7.87
C HIS A 76 -16.36 6.52 6.83
N SER A 77 -15.51 6.41 5.81
CA SER A 77 -15.66 5.49 4.69
C SER A 77 -14.82 4.23 4.90
N ALA A 78 -15.24 3.12 4.31
CA ALA A 78 -14.50 1.87 4.40
C ALA A 78 -13.12 2.01 3.72
N VAL A 79 -12.07 1.61 4.43
CA VAL A 79 -10.70 1.57 3.91
C VAL A 79 -10.45 0.24 3.19
N PRO A 80 -10.06 0.24 1.91
CA PRO A 80 -9.68 -0.96 1.17
C PRO A 80 -8.51 -1.69 1.84
N LYS A 81 -8.54 -3.04 1.80
CA LYS A 81 -7.54 -3.90 2.44
C LYS A 81 -6.11 -3.55 2.03
N ASN A 82 -5.87 -3.34 0.74
CA ASN A 82 -4.54 -3.08 0.18
C ASN A 82 -3.93 -1.72 0.58
N ILE A 83 -4.71 -0.82 1.20
CA ILE A 83 -4.21 0.45 1.75
C ILE A 83 -4.42 0.57 3.26
N GLN A 84 -4.68 -0.54 3.94
CA GLN A 84 -4.63 -0.54 5.40
C GLN A 84 -3.20 -0.26 5.88
N LYS A 85 -3.08 0.36 7.06
CA LYS A 85 -1.79 0.75 7.65
C LYS A 85 -0.82 -0.43 7.76
N SER A 86 -1.31 -1.60 8.18
CA SER A 86 -0.50 -2.82 8.28
C SER A 86 0.06 -3.25 6.92
N GLN A 87 -0.76 -3.25 5.87
CA GLN A 87 -0.37 -3.65 4.52
C GLN A 87 0.65 -2.67 3.91
N ILE A 88 0.45 -1.36 4.08
CA ILE A 88 1.40 -0.35 3.60
C ILE A 88 2.74 -0.48 4.33
N ASN A 89 2.71 -0.68 5.65
CA ASN A 89 3.93 -0.84 6.45
C ASN A 89 4.67 -2.12 6.07
N GLN A 90 3.95 -3.23 5.87
CA GLN A 90 4.55 -4.49 5.44
C GLN A 90 5.24 -4.33 4.08
N LEU A 91 4.56 -3.73 3.10
CA LEU A 91 5.14 -3.48 1.78
C LEU A 91 6.43 -2.65 1.85
N LYS A 92 6.48 -1.62 2.72
CA LYS A 92 7.69 -0.85 2.96
C LYS A 92 8.81 -1.72 3.54
N LEU A 93 8.51 -2.46 4.61
CA LEU A 93 9.49 -3.34 5.26
C LEU A 93 10.06 -4.36 4.29
N ASP A 94 9.19 -5.01 3.51
CA ASP A 94 9.60 -5.98 2.50
C ASP A 94 10.51 -5.34 1.44
N SER A 95 10.21 -4.10 1.02
CA SER A 95 11.05 -3.37 0.05
C SER A 95 12.46 -3.03 0.56
N TYR A 96 12.60 -2.80 1.87
CA TYR A 96 13.92 -2.60 2.49
C TYR A 96 14.68 -3.92 2.62
N ALA A 97 13.99 -4.98 3.09
CA ALA A 97 14.61 -6.29 3.25
C ALA A 97 15.14 -6.85 1.91
N ILE A 98 14.40 -6.67 0.82
CA ILE A 98 14.81 -7.09 -0.52
C ILE A 98 16.11 -6.38 -0.95
N VAL A 99 16.22 -5.06 -0.73
CA VAL A 99 17.44 -4.32 -1.05
C VAL A 99 18.63 -4.81 -0.23
N SER A 100 18.48 -4.96 1.09
CA SER A 100 19.56 -5.46 1.94
C SER A 100 20.07 -6.84 1.53
N ILE A 101 19.18 -7.75 1.16
CA ILE A 101 19.56 -9.09 0.66
C ILE A 101 20.31 -8.96 -0.68
N SER A 102 19.85 -8.10 -1.58
CA SER A 102 20.48 -7.91 -2.89
C SER A 102 21.90 -7.32 -2.77
N GLU A 103 22.12 -6.37 -1.86
CA GLU A 103 23.42 -5.77 -1.60
C GLU A 103 24.40 -6.79 -1.02
N PHE A 104 23.94 -7.61 -0.08
CA PHE A 104 24.75 -8.68 0.50
C PHE A 104 25.22 -9.69 -0.57
N LYS A 105 24.31 -10.14 -1.45
CA LYS A 105 24.66 -11.04 -2.56
C LYS A 105 25.71 -10.44 -3.52
N LYS A 106 25.65 -9.14 -3.78
CA LYS A 106 26.67 -8.46 -4.59
C LYS A 106 28.04 -8.50 -3.93
N LEU A 107 28.10 -8.26 -2.62
CA LEU A 107 29.34 -8.30 -1.85
C LEU A 107 29.95 -9.71 -1.86
N GLU A 108 29.15 -10.74 -1.62
CA GLU A 108 29.60 -12.14 -1.69
C GLU A 108 30.21 -12.47 -3.07
N LYS A 109 29.55 -12.05 -4.16
CA LYS A 109 30.03 -12.25 -5.52
C LYS A 109 31.33 -11.49 -5.83
N ALA A 110 31.53 -10.31 -5.23
CA ALA A 110 32.76 -9.54 -5.41
C ALA A 110 33.96 -10.09 -4.61
N LEU A 111 33.68 -10.88 -3.57
CA LEU A 111 34.68 -11.52 -2.70
C LEU A 111 35.01 -12.96 -3.10
N SER A 112 34.28 -13.52 -4.08
CA SER A 112 34.48 -14.88 -4.63
C SER A 112 35.31 -14.83 -5.90
#